data_AF-A0A9P5NW63-F1
#
_entry.id   AF-A0A9P5NW63-F1
#
_cell.length_a   1.000
_cell.length_b   1.000
_cell.length_c   1.000
_cell.angle_alpha   90.00
_cell.angle_beta   90.00
_cell.angle_gamma   90.00
#
_symmetry.space_group_name_H-M   'P 1'
#
loop_
_entity.id
_entity.type
_entity.pdbx_description
1 polymer ?
#
loop_
_entity_poly.entity_id
_entity_poly.type
_entity_poly.pdbx_seq_one_letter_code
_entity_poly.pdbx_strand_id
1 'polypeptide(L)'
;FVEILENSWNTFSAAPPSAILCLGLGSPTASQNARIQLAFLTETCKLLNVAHSAISIYDPVFTQEDTAFLEKELQMTVLSKENARFISLAFTQSANYTLTVPTLCFMPHCDIELYDALLRANWCQESLPRLFLLGNQLREYLENKSTRTLESTVPYLLRAAPLLTNRPLPISNDWPTAFNNTSAQYFRSQTDIEHLVAERRPQVAETVEDRNKQQQQPDGVNAADVSKVSSPRPTPSVSE
;
A
#
# COMPACT_ATOMS: atom_id res chain seq x y z
N PHE A 1 -2.88 25.14 -0.87
CA PHE A 1 -3.28 23.73 -0.64
C PHE A 1 -4.67 23.44 -1.20
N VAL A 2 -5.70 24.11 -0.69
CA VAL A 2 -7.12 23.87 -1.01
C VAL A 2 -7.42 23.81 -2.51
N GLU A 3 -7.16 24.89 -3.25
CA GLU A 3 -7.49 24.97 -4.69
C GLU A 3 -6.83 23.86 -5.51
N ILE A 4 -5.57 23.53 -5.23
CA ILE A 4 -4.85 22.47 -5.94
C ILE A 4 -5.49 21.11 -5.65
N LEU A 5 -5.85 20.84 -4.39
CA LEU A 5 -6.44 19.58 -3.98
C LEU A 5 -7.84 19.40 -4.58
N GLU A 6 -8.72 20.39 -4.44
CA GLU A 6 -10.08 20.34 -4.98
C GLU A 6 -10.08 20.24 -6.50
N ASN A 7 -9.29 21.06 -7.20
CA ASN A 7 -9.21 21.00 -8.66
C ASN A 7 -8.62 19.67 -9.14
N SER A 8 -7.61 19.14 -8.43
CA SER A 8 -7.02 17.84 -8.75
C SER A 8 -8.02 16.72 -8.56
N TRP A 9 -8.75 16.73 -7.44
CA TRP A 9 -9.78 15.72 -7.18
C TRP A 9 -10.92 15.82 -8.18
N ASN A 10 -11.45 17.00 -8.45
CA ASN A 10 -12.53 17.20 -9.41
C ASN A 10 -12.14 16.82 -10.85
N THR A 11 -10.86 16.94 -11.20
CA THR A 11 -10.33 16.42 -12.48
C THR A 11 -10.27 14.88 -12.48
N PHE A 12 -9.99 14.28 -11.33
CA PHE A 12 -9.88 12.83 -11.17
C PHE A 12 -11.24 12.12 -11.06
N SER A 13 -12.19 12.68 -10.30
CA SER A 13 -13.51 12.11 -10.04
C SER A 13 -14.54 13.22 -9.82
N ALA A 14 -15.74 13.04 -10.40
CA ALA A 14 -16.85 13.97 -10.20
C ALA A 14 -17.55 13.83 -8.83
N ALA A 15 -17.33 12.69 -8.14
CA ALA A 15 -17.89 12.43 -6.83
C ALA A 15 -16.80 12.53 -5.73
N PRO A 16 -17.19 12.86 -4.48
CA PRO A 16 -16.31 12.76 -3.32
C PRO A 16 -15.58 11.41 -3.21
N PRO A 17 -14.38 11.37 -2.60
CA PRO A 17 -13.71 10.11 -2.30
C PRO A 17 -14.62 9.19 -1.51
N SER A 18 -14.81 7.97 -2.01
CA SER A 18 -15.59 6.94 -1.29
C SER A 18 -14.78 6.27 -0.19
N ALA A 19 -13.45 6.35 -0.28
CA ALA A 19 -12.52 5.83 0.69
C ALA A 19 -11.26 6.69 0.73
N ILE A 20 -10.62 6.70 1.90
CA ILE A 20 -9.31 7.27 2.11
C ILE A 20 -8.42 6.20 2.73
N LEU A 21 -7.23 6.02 2.15
CA LEU A 21 -6.20 5.17 2.71
C LEU A 21 -5.03 6.03 3.16
N CYS A 22 -4.79 6.12 4.47
CA CYS A 22 -3.65 6.83 5.03
C CYS A 22 -2.58 5.83 5.47
N LEU A 23 -1.37 5.96 4.92
CA LEU A 23 -0.22 5.14 5.30
C LEU A 23 0.94 6.03 5.69
N GLY A 24 1.71 5.61 6.69
CA GLY A 24 2.96 6.28 7.06
C GLY A 24 2.77 7.66 7.69
N LEU A 25 1.72 7.85 8.50
CA LEU A 25 1.45 9.13 9.17
C LEU A 25 2.55 9.49 10.20
N GLY A 26 3.22 8.50 10.77
CA GLY A 26 3.98 8.61 12.01
C GLY A 26 3.07 8.73 13.23
N SER A 27 3.65 8.66 14.43
CA SER A 27 2.91 8.76 15.69
C SER A 27 2.50 10.21 16.03
N PRO A 28 1.20 10.56 16.09
CA PRO A 28 0.76 11.91 16.50
C PRO A 28 1.17 12.29 17.93
N THR A 29 1.27 11.31 18.84
CA THR A 29 1.77 11.55 20.21
C THR A 29 3.25 11.93 20.23
N ALA A 30 4.07 11.31 19.37
CA ALA A 30 5.52 11.52 19.36
C ALA A 30 6.02 12.59 18.38
N SER A 31 5.27 12.91 17.31
CA SER A 31 5.78 13.72 16.19
C SER A 31 4.90 14.93 15.87
N GLN A 32 5.52 16.10 15.80
CA GLN A 32 4.85 17.32 15.33
C GLN A 32 4.44 17.20 13.86
N ASN A 33 5.30 16.64 13.01
CA ASN A 33 4.96 16.42 11.60
C ASN A 33 3.73 15.52 11.46
N ALA A 34 3.65 14.43 12.24
CA ALA A 34 2.49 13.53 12.22
C ALA A 34 1.19 14.25 12.62
N ARG A 35 1.24 15.13 13.64
CA ARG A 35 0.07 15.94 14.02
C ARG A 35 -0.36 16.91 12.93
N ILE A 36 0.60 17.57 12.27
CA ILE A 36 0.32 18.50 11.18
C ILE A 36 -0.24 17.77 9.97
N GLN A 37 0.31 16.62 9.61
CA GLN A 37 -0.21 15.76 8.55
C GLN A 37 -1.61 15.23 8.86
N LEU A 38 -1.89 14.84 10.11
CA LEU A 38 -3.22 14.42 10.54
C LEU A 38 -4.24 15.57 10.50
N ALA A 39 -3.83 16.77 10.90
CA ALA A 39 -4.66 17.97 10.79
C ALA A 39 -4.99 18.27 9.33
N PHE A 40 -4.01 18.15 8.42
CA PHE A 40 -4.24 18.33 6.99
C PHE A 40 -5.12 17.23 6.37
N LEU A 41 -4.97 15.98 6.80
CA LEU A 41 -5.86 14.89 6.40
C LEU A 41 -7.30 15.15 6.85
N THR A 42 -7.49 15.61 8.09
CA THR A 42 -8.80 15.98 8.63
C THR A 42 -9.41 17.15 7.85
N GLU A 43 -8.61 18.16 7.50
CA GLU A 43 -9.09 19.29 6.69
C GLU A 43 -9.43 18.86 5.25
N THR A 44 -8.63 17.96 4.67
CA THR A 44 -8.91 17.34 3.37
C THR A 44 -10.28 16.64 3.36
N CYS A 45 -10.64 15.96 4.46
CA CYS A 45 -11.94 15.32 4.60
C CYS A 45 -13.09 16.33 4.58
N LYS A 46 -12.93 17.48 5.25
CA LYS A 46 -13.95 18.55 5.23
C LYS A 46 -14.09 19.13 3.82
N LEU A 47 -12.98 19.46 3.18
CA LEU A 47 -12.95 20.05 1.83
C LEU A 47 -13.60 19.13 0.79
N LEU A 48 -13.28 17.84 0.84
CA LEU A 48 -13.80 16.86 -0.11
C LEU A 48 -15.11 16.20 0.34
N ASN A 49 -15.70 16.65 1.45
CA ASN A 49 -16.93 16.12 2.04
C ASN A 49 -16.90 14.59 2.27
N VAL A 50 -15.87 14.12 2.98
CA VAL A 50 -15.64 12.70 3.32
C VAL A 50 -15.77 12.50 4.82
N ALA A 51 -16.54 11.48 5.22
CA ALA A 51 -16.64 11.09 6.63
C ALA A 51 -15.34 10.42 7.10
N HIS A 52 -14.92 10.68 8.34
CA HIS A 52 -13.71 10.05 8.88
C HIS A 52 -13.80 8.53 8.97
N SER A 53 -15.01 7.98 9.09
CA SER A 53 -15.26 6.52 9.05
C SER A 53 -14.88 5.87 7.71
N ALA A 54 -14.70 6.67 6.64
CA ALA A 54 -14.19 6.19 5.36
C ALA A 54 -12.66 6.13 5.31
N ILE A 55 -11.97 6.53 6.39
CA ILE A 55 -10.51 6.50 6.49
C ILE A 55 -10.07 5.17 7.09
N SER A 56 -9.25 4.46 6.32
CA SER A 56 -8.41 3.39 6.82
C SER A 56 -6.99 3.92 7.01
N ILE A 57 -6.44 3.80 8.22
CA ILE A 57 -5.14 4.39 8.55
C ILE A 57 -4.19 3.37 9.18
N TYR A 58 -2.91 3.44 8.81
CA TYR A 58 -1.88 2.61 9.40
C TYR A 58 -0.51 3.29 9.44
N ASP A 59 0.18 3.10 10.55
CA ASP A 59 1.62 3.28 10.66
C ASP A 59 2.18 2.23 11.62
N PRO A 60 3.29 1.54 11.29
CA PRO A 60 3.91 0.58 12.21
C PRO A 60 4.37 1.19 13.54
N VAL A 61 4.56 2.51 13.62
CA VAL A 61 5.00 3.22 14.83
C VAL A 61 3.86 3.73 15.70
N PHE A 62 2.59 3.49 15.34
CA PHE A 62 1.48 3.86 16.19
C PHE A 62 1.58 3.21 17.58
N THR A 63 1.40 4.04 18.59
CA THR A 63 1.25 3.65 19.98
C THR A 63 -0.20 3.24 20.29
N GLN A 64 -0.43 2.72 21.49
CA GLN A 64 -1.78 2.44 21.95
C GLN A 64 -2.58 3.74 22.10
N GLU A 65 -1.95 4.82 22.55
CA GLU A 65 -2.54 6.15 22.65
C GLU A 65 -2.92 6.70 21.27
N ASP A 66 -2.03 6.57 20.26
CA ASP A 66 -2.33 6.99 18.89
C ASP A 66 -3.56 6.24 18.35
N THR A 67 -3.58 4.92 18.51
CA THR A 67 -4.68 4.07 18.05
C THR A 67 -5.99 4.47 18.72
N ALA A 68 -5.98 4.59 20.06
CA ALA A 68 -7.17 4.97 20.81
C ALA A 68 -7.69 6.36 20.40
N PHE A 69 -6.80 7.33 20.17
CA PHE A 69 -7.18 8.66 19.71
C PHE A 69 -7.80 8.63 18.30
N LEU A 70 -7.16 7.95 17.35
CA LEU A 70 -7.63 7.84 15.96
C LEU A 70 -9.01 7.15 15.88
N GLU A 71 -9.20 6.06 16.62
CA GLU A 71 -10.47 5.30 16.59
C GLU A 71 -11.59 5.99 17.37
N LYS A 72 -11.32 6.44 18.61
CA LYS A 72 -12.38 6.90 19.51
C LYS A 72 -12.73 8.36 19.32
N GLU A 73 -11.73 9.22 19.11
CA GLU A 73 -11.96 10.66 18.99
C GLU A 73 -12.20 11.06 17.54
N LEU A 74 -11.48 10.44 16.59
CA LEU A 74 -11.56 10.79 15.18
C LEU A 74 -12.41 9.83 14.33
N GLN A 75 -12.86 8.70 14.88
CA GLN A 75 -13.72 7.72 14.17
C GLN A 75 -13.06 7.17 12.89
N MET A 76 -11.73 7.06 12.88
CA MET A 76 -10.96 6.45 11.79
C MET A 76 -10.77 4.97 12.05
N THR A 77 -10.68 4.16 10.98
CA THR A 77 -10.39 2.73 11.12
C THR A 77 -8.88 2.52 11.14
N VAL A 78 -8.30 2.21 12.30
CA VAL A 78 -6.89 1.83 12.39
C VAL A 78 -6.73 0.38 11.93
N LEU A 79 -5.92 0.16 10.89
CA LEU A 79 -5.70 -1.18 10.35
C LEU A 79 -4.81 -1.97 11.31
N SER A 80 -5.14 -3.24 11.54
CA SER A 80 -4.25 -4.15 12.27
C SER A 80 -2.95 -4.38 11.49
N LYS A 81 -1.89 -4.85 12.17
CA LYS A 81 -0.63 -5.22 11.51
C LYS A 81 -0.85 -6.28 10.44
N GLU A 82 -1.80 -7.19 10.61
CA GLU A 82 -2.17 -8.24 9.66
C GLU A 82 -2.92 -7.65 8.44
N ASN A 83 -3.82 -6.69 8.67
CA ASN A 83 -4.57 -6.04 7.60
C ASN A 83 -3.70 -5.06 6.80
N ALA A 84 -2.86 -4.29 7.49
CA ALA A 84 -1.82 -3.47 6.88
C ALA A 84 -0.71 -4.33 6.27
N ARG A 85 -0.49 -5.55 6.79
CA ARG A 85 0.32 -6.54 6.12
C ARG A 85 -0.25 -6.90 4.76
N PHE A 86 -1.53 -6.79 4.40
CA PHE A 86 -1.90 -7.01 2.98
C PHE A 86 -1.43 -5.88 2.06
N ILE A 87 -1.28 -4.66 2.58
CA ILE A 87 -0.67 -3.52 1.88
C ILE A 87 0.86 -3.69 1.81
N SER A 88 1.46 -4.22 2.88
CA SER A 88 2.89 -4.55 2.95
C SER A 88 3.24 -5.88 2.24
N LEU A 89 2.39 -6.90 2.21
CA LEU A 89 2.65 -8.23 1.61
C LEU A 89 2.55 -8.20 0.08
N ALA A 90 2.15 -7.07 -0.52
CA ALA A 90 2.55 -6.75 -1.88
C ALA A 90 4.08 -6.82 -2.07
N PHE A 91 4.88 -6.72 -0.99
CA PHE A 91 6.32 -7.00 -0.97
C PHE A 91 6.67 -8.48 -1.22
N THR A 92 5.77 -9.42 -0.98
CA THR A 92 6.02 -10.87 -1.15
C THR A 92 4.81 -11.56 -1.81
N GLN A 93 4.44 -11.06 -3.00
CA GLN A 93 3.49 -11.62 -3.98
C GLN A 93 2.03 -11.89 -3.54
N SER A 94 1.72 -11.97 -2.25
CA SER A 94 0.66 -12.85 -1.74
C SER A 94 -0.57 -12.13 -1.20
N ALA A 95 -0.75 -10.84 -1.52
CA ALA A 95 -1.81 -10.01 -0.99
C ALA A 95 -2.32 -9.00 -2.03
N ASN A 96 -3.62 -9.07 -2.35
CA ASN A 96 -4.29 -8.14 -3.24
C ASN A 96 -5.00 -7.05 -2.41
N TYR A 97 -4.27 -6.02 -1.98
CA TYR A 97 -4.94 -4.78 -1.58
C TYR A 97 -5.27 -3.98 -2.85
N THR A 98 -6.42 -4.31 -3.43
CA THR A 98 -6.88 -3.76 -4.70
C THR A 98 -7.95 -2.70 -4.46
N LEU A 99 -7.76 -1.51 -5.02
CA LEU A 99 -8.70 -0.40 -4.93
C LEU A 99 -9.95 -0.73 -5.76
N THR A 100 -11.08 -0.85 -5.09
CA THR A 100 -12.38 -1.15 -5.72
C THR A 100 -13.22 0.09 -6.01
N VAL A 101 -12.88 1.21 -5.38
CA VAL A 101 -13.52 2.53 -5.54
C VAL A 101 -12.47 3.62 -5.70
N PRO A 102 -12.80 4.78 -6.31
CA PRO A 102 -11.92 5.94 -6.30
C PRO A 102 -11.50 6.29 -4.87
N THR A 103 -10.20 6.20 -4.62
CA THR A 103 -9.62 6.25 -3.27
C THR A 103 -8.53 7.31 -3.24
N LEU A 104 -8.58 8.16 -2.21
CA LEU A 104 -7.48 9.08 -1.89
C LEU A 104 -6.48 8.34 -1.00
N CYS A 105 -5.31 8.03 -1.55
CA CYS A 105 -4.17 7.49 -0.83
C CYS A 105 -3.34 8.64 -0.25
N PHE A 106 -3.38 8.86 1.06
CA PHE A 106 -2.63 9.88 1.78
C PHE A 106 -1.33 9.30 2.34
N MET A 107 -0.20 9.68 1.78
CA MET A 107 1.10 9.03 2.03
C MET A 107 2.29 10.01 2.08
N PRO A 108 2.20 11.22 2.67
CA PRO A 108 3.35 12.12 2.72
C PRO A 108 4.53 11.48 3.48
N HIS A 109 5.76 11.73 3.03
CA HIS A 109 7.02 11.23 3.62
C HIS A 109 7.15 9.71 3.74
N CYS A 110 6.27 8.95 3.11
CA CYS A 110 6.43 7.50 3.01
C CYS A 110 7.72 7.12 2.26
N ASP A 111 8.25 5.95 2.61
CA ASP A 111 9.37 5.34 1.90
C ASP A 111 8.99 5.01 0.44
N ILE A 112 9.98 5.11 -0.46
CA ILE A 112 9.77 4.90 -1.90
C ILE A 112 9.20 3.50 -2.20
N GLU A 113 9.62 2.51 -1.42
CA GLU A 113 9.22 1.11 -1.52
C GLU A 113 7.71 0.94 -1.25
N LEU A 114 7.12 1.78 -0.39
CA LEU A 114 5.70 1.72 -0.07
C LEU A 114 4.82 2.23 -1.22
N TYR A 115 5.27 3.24 -1.97
CA TYR A 115 4.58 3.65 -3.20
C TYR A 115 4.67 2.59 -4.28
N ASP A 116 5.85 1.97 -4.44
CA ASP A 116 6.00 0.86 -5.38
C ASP A 116 5.07 -0.30 -5.01
N ALA A 117 4.95 -0.63 -3.73
CA ALA A 117 4.03 -1.66 -3.24
C ALA A 117 2.56 -1.33 -3.52
N LEU A 118 2.15 -0.08 -3.30
CA LEU A 118 0.79 0.37 -3.62
C LEU A 118 0.48 0.21 -5.11
N LEU A 119 1.41 0.61 -5.98
CA LEU A 119 1.28 0.45 -7.43
C LEU A 119 1.26 -1.03 -7.84
N ARG A 120 2.18 -1.82 -7.28
CA ARG A 120 2.35 -3.28 -7.47
C ARG A 120 1.09 -4.08 -7.08
N ALA A 121 0.37 -3.65 -6.04
CA ALA A 121 -0.91 -4.26 -5.61
C ALA A 121 -2.10 -3.87 -6.51
N ASN A 122 -2.01 -2.73 -7.19
CA ASN A 122 -3.09 -2.15 -8.00
C ASN A 122 -2.86 -2.25 -9.49
N TRP A 123 -1.85 -3.01 -9.94
CA TRP A 123 -1.37 -3.08 -11.33
C TRP A 123 -2.33 -3.84 -12.26
N CYS A 124 -3.51 -3.27 -12.50
CA CYS A 124 -4.51 -3.70 -13.46
C CYS A 124 -5.35 -2.52 -13.97
N GLN A 125 -6.09 -2.74 -15.07
CA GLN A 125 -6.87 -1.71 -15.76
C GLN A 125 -8.00 -1.13 -14.92
N GLU A 126 -8.49 -1.88 -13.93
CA GLU A 126 -9.61 -1.47 -13.09
C GLU A 126 -9.17 -0.67 -11.87
N SER A 127 -7.96 -0.90 -11.35
CA SER A 127 -7.57 -0.42 -10.02
C SER A 127 -6.62 0.76 -10.05
N LEU A 128 -5.69 0.83 -11.03
CA LEU A 128 -4.86 2.02 -11.23
C LEU A 128 -5.68 3.31 -11.49
N PRO A 129 -6.79 3.30 -12.26
CA PRO A 129 -7.60 4.51 -12.46
C PRO A 129 -8.30 4.99 -11.19
N ARG A 130 -8.38 4.15 -10.15
CA ARG A 130 -9.00 4.48 -8.86
C ARG A 130 -8.03 5.06 -7.84
N LEU A 131 -6.75 5.14 -8.19
CA LEU A 131 -5.69 5.62 -7.32
C LEU A 131 -5.50 7.13 -7.50
N PHE A 132 -5.88 7.90 -6.48
CA PHE A 132 -5.46 9.29 -6.33
C PHE A 132 -4.44 9.36 -5.19
N LEU A 133 -3.24 9.81 -5.48
CA LEU A 133 -2.16 9.88 -4.50
C LEU A 133 -1.97 11.32 -4.02
N LEU A 134 -2.04 11.51 -2.70
CA LEU A 134 -1.59 12.72 -2.01
C LEU A 134 -0.36 12.34 -1.17
N GLY A 135 0.83 12.51 -1.74
CA GLY A 135 2.09 12.03 -1.16
C GLY A 135 3.30 12.68 -1.80
N ASN A 136 4.48 12.06 -1.67
CA ASN A 136 5.73 12.59 -2.24
C ASN A 136 5.64 12.72 -3.77
N GLN A 137 6.33 13.69 -4.37
CA GLN A 137 6.41 13.78 -5.83
C GLN A 137 7.21 12.60 -6.38
N LEU A 138 6.53 11.61 -6.95
CA LEU A 138 7.18 10.35 -7.34
C LEU A 138 8.23 10.53 -8.44
N ARG A 139 8.07 11.57 -9.26
CA ARG A 139 9.02 11.92 -10.34
C ARG A 139 10.39 12.30 -9.81
N GLU A 140 10.48 12.96 -8.66
CA GLU A 140 11.77 13.36 -8.09
C GLU A 140 12.64 12.15 -7.75
N TYR A 141 12.05 10.98 -7.47
CA TYR A 141 12.83 9.76 -7.29
C TYR A 141 13.54 9.30 -8.57
N LEU A 142 12.96 9.59 -9.74
CA LEU A 142 13.55 9.24 -11.04
C LEU A 142 14.75 10.13 -11.38
N GLU A 143 14.74 11.37 -10.89
CA GLU A 143 15.78 12.36 -11.13
C GLU A 143 16.98 12.14 -10.20
N ASN A 144 16.72 11.63 -9.00
CA ASN A 144 17.73 11.50 -7.94
C ASN A 144 18.35 10.09 -7.80
N LYS A 145 17.80 9.07 -8.49
CA LYS A 145 18.31 7.69 -8.44
C LYS A 145 18.58 7.16 -9.85
N SER A 146 19.60 6.31 -9.98
CA SER A 146 19.91 5.68 -11.28
C SER A 146 18.78 4.74 -11.72
N THR A 147 18.53 4.67 -13.04
CA THR A 147 17.53 3.75 -13.63
C THR A 147 17.76 2.31 -13.19
N ARG A 148 19.01 1.83 -13.18
CA ARG A 148 19.36 0.47 -12.72
C ARG A 148 18.90 0.22 -11.27
N THR A 149 19.14 1.18 -10.38
CA THR A 149 18.70 1.07 -8.98
C THR A 149 17.19 0.98 -8.89
N LEU A 150 16.48 1.87 -9.60
CA LEU A 150 15.01 1.91 -9.59
C LEU A 150 14.40 0.64 -10.19
N GLU A 151 14.94 0.12 -11.31
CA GLU A 151 14.52 -1.15 -11.90
C GLU A 151 14.64 -2.33 -10.93
N SER A 152 15.68 -2.34 -10.09
CA SER A 152 15.89 -3.42 -9.12
C SER A 152 15.08 -3.30 -7.84
N THR A 153 14.68 -2.08 -7.45
CA THR A 153 14.10 -1.81 -6.11
C THR A 153 12.63 -1.39 -6.17
N VAL A 154 12.27 -0.55 -7.14
CA VAL A 154 10.92 0.04 -7.26
C VAL A 154 10.46 0.10 -8.73
N PRO A 155 10.37 -1.06 -9.40
CA PRO A 155 10.15 -1.09 -10.84
C PRO A 155 8.73 -0.69 -11.28
N TYR A 156 7.72 -0.79 -10.41
CA TYR A 156 6.36 -0.35 -10.70
C TYR A 156 6.28 1.18 -10.63
N LEU A 157 6.92 1.79 -9.62
CA LEU A 157 7.05 3.24 -9.51
C LEU A 157 7.81 3.82 -10.71
N LEU A 158 8.93 3.19 -11.11
CA LEU A 158 9.72 3.62 -12.26
C LEU A 158 8.87 3.76 -13.53
N ARG A 159 7.98 2.80 -13.79
CA ARG A 159 7.14 2.80 -14.99
C ARG A 159 5.91 3.70 -14.87
N ALA A 160 5.30 3.79 -13.69
CA ALA A 160 4.07 4.56 -13.48
C ALA A 160 4.31 6.07 -13.35
N ALA A 161 5.35 6.50 -12.61
CA ALA A 161 5.58 7.91 -12.28
C ALA A 161 5.63 8.86 -13.51
N PRO A 162 6.19 8.48 -14.68
CA PRO A 162 6.16 9.30 -15.89
C PRO A 162 4.75 9.54 -16.47
N LEU A 163 3.78 8.68 -16.15
CA LEU A 163 2.41 8.72 -16.65
C LEU A 163 1.44 9.44 -15.71
N LEU A 164 1.87 9.72 -14.47
CA LEU A 164 1.08 10.48 -13.51
C LEU A 164 1.08 11.97 -13.85
N THR A 165 -0.09 12.59 -13.77
CA THR A 165 -0.22 14.03 -13.51
C THR A 165 0.44 14.32 -12.17
N ASN A 166 1.22 15.40 -12.09
CA ASN A 166 1.84 15.84 -10.84
C ASN A 166 1.42 17.29 -10.59
N ARG A 167 0.69 17.52 -9.48
CA ARG A 167 0.29 18.86 -9.02
C ARG A 167 0.93 19.12 -7.65
N PRO A 168 2.14 19.69 -7.62
CA PRO A 168 2.84 19.97 -6.37
C PRO A 168 2.03 20.91 -5.49
N LEU A 169 1.99 20.61 -4.20
CA LEU A 169 1.45 21.53 -3.21
C LEU A 169 2.51 22.59 -2.87
N PRO A 170 2.11 23.83 -2.54
CA PRO A 170 3.05 24.84 -2.11
C PRO A 170 3.72 24.41 -0.79
N ILE A 171 4.97 24.83 -0.59
CA ILE A 171 5.65 24.61 0.69
C ILE A 171 4.98 25.50 1.74
N SER A 172 4.67 24.92 2.91
CA SER A 172 4.17 25.69 4.04
C SER A 172 5.31 26.46 4.70
N ASN A 173 5.12 27.76 4.93
CA ASN A 173 6.07 28.56 5.70
C ASN A 173 6.09 28.15 7.18
N ASP A 174 4.93 27.79 7.73
CA ASP A 174 4.78 27.42 9.14
C ASP A 174 5.22 25.97 9.40
N TRP A 175 5.02 25.08 8.42
CA TRP A 175 5.28 23.65 8.54
C TRP A 175 6.07 23.08 7.35
N PRO A 176 7.28 23.59 7.07
CA PRO A 176 8.03 23.24 5.87
C PRO A 176 8.40 21.76 5.82
N THR A 177 8.57 21.11 6.98
CA THR A 177 8.97 19.70 7.10
C THR A 177 7.83 18.69 7.10
N ALA A 178 6.58 19.15 7.17
CA ALA A 178 5.42 18.26 7.20
C ALA A 178 4.90 17.92 5.79
N PHE A 179 5.19 18.80 4.82
CA PHE A 179 4.73 18.70 3.45
C PHE A 179 5.80 19.10 2.42
N ASN A 180 7.10 19.04 2.78
CA ASN A 180 8.13 19.23 1.76
C ASN A 180 7.93 18.15 0.70
N ASN A 181 7.87 18.54 -0.57
CA ASN A 181 7.73 17.60 -1.67
C ASN A 181 6.38 16.85 -1.73
N THR A 182 5.28 17.40 -1.20
CA THR A 182 3.95 16.76 -1.34
C THR A 182 3.24 17.20 -2.61
N SER A 183 2.57 16.28 -3.30
CA SER A 183 1.75 16.56 -4.49
C SER A 183 0.52 15.68 -4.62
N ALA A 184 -0.49 16.21 -5.32
CA ALA A 184 -1.61 15.45 -5.81
C ALA A 184 -1.24 14.80 -7.16
N GLN A 185 -1.40 13.47 -7.26
CA GLN A 185 -0.99 12.68 -8.41
C GLN A 185 -2.04 11.63 -8.78
N TYR A 186 -2.29 11.48 -10.08
CA TYR A 186 -3.23 10.51 -10.65
C TYR A 186 -2.89 10.27 -12.11
N PHE A 187 -3.31 9.14 -12.68
CA PHE A 187 -3.06 8.83 -14.09
C PHE A 187 -3.81 9.79 -15.03
N ARG A 188 -3.18 10.16 -16.14
CA ARG A 188 -3.72 11.15 -17.09
C ARG A 188 -4.83 10.61 -17.97
N SER A 189 -4.76 9.34 -18.35
CA SER A 189 -5.71 8.72 -19.26
C SER A 189 -5.82 7.22 -19.01
N GLN A 190 -6.99 6.67 -19.35
CA GLN A 190 -7.21 5.22 -19.34
C GLN A 190 -6.27 4.52 -20.33
N THR A 191 -5.98 5.15 -21.47
CA THR A 191 -5.07 4.61 -22.50
C THR A 191 -3.64 4.46 -21.98
N ASP A 192 -3.12 5.43 -21.21
CA ASP A 192 -1.80 5.31 -20.57
C ASP A 192 -1.75 4.09 -19.63
N ILE A 193 -2.83 3.86 -18.87
CA ILE A 193 -2.94 2.71 -17.97
C ILE A 193 -2.99 1.41 -18.77
N GLU A 194 -3.80 1.33 -19.83
CA GLU A 194 -3.92 0.15 -20.68
C GLU A 194 -2.56 -0.25 -21.27
N HIS A 195 -1.80 0.71 -21.80
CA HIS A 195 -0.45 0.46 -22.30
C HIS A 195 0.50 0.02 -21.18
N LEU A 196 0.48 0.70 -20.03
CA LEU A 196 1.34 0.40 -18.88
C LEU A 196 1.14 -1.02 -18.35
N VAL A 197 -0.12 -1.50 -18.27
CA VAL A 197 -0.43 -2.82 -17.74
C VAL A 197 -0.36 -3.93 -18.78
N ALA A 198 -0.43 -3.58 -20.08
CA ALA A 198 -0.20 -4.53 -21.18
C ALA A 198 1.27 -4.94 -21.30
N GLU A 199 2.20 -4.08 -20.84
CA GLU A 199 3.59 -4.48 -20.68
C GLU A 199 3.74 -5.65 -19.69
N ARG A 200 4.77 -6.49 -19.90
CA ARG A 200 5.08 -7.57 -18.97
C ARG A 200 5.27 -6.99 -17.56
N ARG A 201 4.51 -7.51 -16.59
CA ARG A 201 4.63 -7.14 -15.17
C ARG A 201 6.11 -7.15 -14.76
N PRO A 202 6.58 -6.09 -14.08
CA PRO A 202 7.94 -6.08 -13.61
C PRO A 202 8.24 -7.27 -12.69
N GLN A 203 9.39 -7.91 -12.90
CA GLN A 203 9.88 -8.93 -12.00
C GLN A 203 10.62 -8.25 -10.85
N VAL A 204 10.14 -8.41 -9.63
CA VAL A 204 10.88 -7.98 -8.43
C VAL A 204 11.92 -9.05 -8.13
N ALA A 205 13.18 -8.65 -7.93
CA ALA A 205 14.20 -9.59 -7.49
C ALA A 205 13.84 -10.14 -6.11
N GLU A 206 13.76 -11.47 -5.98
CA GLU A 206 13.50 -12.13 -4.69
C GLU A 206 14.56 -11.70 -3.67
N THR A 207 14.13 -11.34 -2.46
CA THR A 207 15.07 -11.06 -1.38
C THR A 207 15.75 -12.36 -0.92
N VAL A 208 16.94 -12.25 -0.32
CA VAL A 208 17.69 -13.41 0.19
C VAL A 208 16.89 -14.19 1.25
N GLU A 209 16.02 -13.52 2.00
CA GLU A 209 15.12 -14.14 2.96
C GLU A 209 14.02 -14.99 2.31
N ASP A 210 13.53 -14.61 1.12
CA ASP A 210 12.53 -15.38 0.39
C ASP A 210 13.11 -16.69 -0.18
N ARG A 211 14.38 -16.66 -0.62
CA ARG A 211 15.11 -17.86 -1.07
C ARG A 211 15.31 -18.88 0.06
N ASN A 212 15.61 -18.40 1.27
CA ASN A 212 15.80 -19.27 2.43
C ASN A 212 14.48 -19.87 2.95
N LYS A 213 13.34 -19.19 2.78
CA LYS A 213 12.03 -19.74 3.15
C LYS A 213 11.51 -20.78 2.14
N GLN A 214 11.78 -20.61 0.84
CA GLN A 214 11.40 -21.61 -0.17
C GLN A 214 12.21 -22.91 -0.06
N GLN A 215 13.44 -22.86 0.46
CA GLN A 215 14.27 -24.06 0.71
C GLN A 215 13.90 -24.81 2.01
N GLN A 216 12.94 -24.33 2.80
CA GLN A 216 12.48 -24.97 4.05
C GLN A 216 11.05 -25.53 3.97
N GLN A 217 10.58 -25.95 2.79
CA GLN A 217 9.46 -26.91 2.73
C GLN A 217 9.99 -28.32 3.07
N PRO A 218 9.40 -29.04 4.05
CA PRO A 218 9.84 -30.41 4.34
C PRO A 218 9.45 -31.34 3.20
N ASP A 219 10.44 -32.06 2.69
CA ASP A 219 10.27 -33.12 1.68
C ASP A 219 9.22 -34.15 2.12
N GLY A 220 8.21 -34.30 1.26
CA GLY A 220 7.48 -35.53 0.94
C GLY A 220 7.17 -36.53 2.06
N VAL A 221 5.90 -36.56 2.48
CA VAL A 221 5.26 -37.81 2.90
C VAL A 221 5.24 -38.76 1.70
N ASN A 222 6.11 -39.77 1.72
CA ASN A 222 6.19 -40.76 0.66
C ASN A 222 5.08 -41.80 0.83
N ALA A 223 3.99 -41.64 0.07
CA ALA A 223 2.92 -42.62 -0.03
C ALA A 223 3.23 -43.60 -1.17
N ALA A 224 3.91 -44.70 -0.88
CA ALA A 224 3.88 -45.91 -1.70
C ALA A 224 4.56 -47.08 -0.96
N ASP A 225 3.79 -47.88 -0.23
CA ASP A 225 3.93 -49.34 -0.35
C ASP A 225 2.65 -50.04 0.10
N VAL A 226 1.80 -50.36 -0.87
CA VAL A 226 0.67 -51.28 -0.69
C VAL A 226 0.90 -52.46 -1.63
N SER A 227 1.02 -53.64 -1.01
CA SER A 227 0.71 -54.99 -1.51
C SER A 227 1.89 -55.97 -1.71
N LYS A 228 2.00 -56.93 -0.78
CA LYS A 228 1.98 -58.40 -1.05
C LYS A 228 1.89 -59.18 0.27
N VAL A 229 0.70 -59.70 0.60
CA VAL A 229 0.33 -61.13 0.59
C VAL A 229 1.07 -62.01 1.62
N SER A 230 0.35 -62.43 2.69
CA SER A 230 0.15 -63.85 3.06
C SER A 230 -0.48 -63.98 4.48
N SER A 231 -1.63 -64.63 4.54
CA SER A 231 -2.44 -65.05 5.71
C SER A 231 -1.77 -66.20 6.53
N PRO A 232 -2.41 -66.85 7.54
CA PRO A 232 -2.92 -66.36 8.84
C PRO A 232 -2.58 -67.29 10.07
N ARG A 233 -3.09 -66.90 11.26
CA ARG A 233 -3.45 -67.69 12.49
C ARG A 233 -2.36 -68.04 13.54
N PRO A 234 -2.75 -68.37 14.80
CA PRO A 234 -3.88 -67.92 15.65
C PRO A 234 -3.44 -67.51 17.09
N THR A 235 -4.40 -66.98 17.84
CA THR A 235 -4.42 -66.68 19.29
C THR A 235 -3.92 -67.82 20.21
N PRO A 236 -3.54 -67.51 21.45
CA PRO A 236 -4.52 -67.76 22.53
C PRO A 236 -4.65 -66.65 23.59
N SER A 237 -5.86 -66.64 24.15
CA SER A 237 -6.32 -66.09 25.43
C SER A 237 -5.33 -66.21 26.60
N VAL A 238 -5.34 -65.25 27.52
CA VAL A 238 -5.73 -65.46 28.93
C VAL A 238 -6.26 -64.14 29.51
N SER A 239 -7.39 -64.26 30.19
CA SER A 239 -8.19 -63.33 30.98
C SER A 239 -7.57 -62.91 32.31
N GLU A 240 -7.79 -61.67 32.74
CA GLU A 240 -8.64 -61.27 33.89
C GLU A 240 -8.82 -59.75 33.90
#